data_AF-A0A845RSC9-F1
#
_entry.id   AF-A0A845RSC9-F1
#
_cell.length_a   1.000
_cell.length_b   1.000
_cell.length_c   1.000
_cell.angle_alpha   90.00
_cell.angle_beta   90.00
_cell.angle_gamma   90.00
#
_symmetry.space_group_name_H-M   'P 1'
#
loop_
_entity.id
_entity.type
_entity.pdbx_description
1 polymer ?
#
loop_
_entity_poly.entity_id
_entity_poly.type
_entity_poly.pdbx_seq_one_letter_code
_entity_poly.pdbx_strand_id
1 'polypeptide(L)'
;MNNMKEELIAPCGMNCRLCLGNQREKNHCKGCRNEIDIRYKTKGSVSCIIKNCSVIKSNESGFCFECDKYPCRRLKQLDKRYRTKYHMSMLENLEQIKQYGIDSFLRNEENKWTCKECGNIVCVHRAFCLICKTYIE
;
A
#
# COMPACT_ATOMS: atom_id res chain seq x y z
N MET A 1 16.12 -9.69 -5.98
CA MET A 1 15.66 -8.31 -6.29
C MET A 1 14.42 -8.02 -5.45
N ASN A 2 14.37 -6.87 -4.79
CA ASN A 2 13.34 -6.50 -3.80
C ASN A 2 12.06 -5.99 -4.48
N ASN A 3 11.50 -6.79 -5.38
CA ASN A 3 10.43 -6.35 -6.27
C ASN A 3 9.12 -6.13 -5.51
N MET A 4 8.36 -5.16 -5.98
CA MET A 4 6.97 -5.00 -5.56
C MET A 4 6.15 -6.20 -6.06
N LYS A 5 5.27 -6.71 -5.20
CA LYS A 5 4.46 -7.89 -5.49
C LYS A 5 2.99 -7.57 -5.27
N GLU A 6 2.13 -8.17 -6.07
CA GLU A 6 0.68 -8.05 -5.96
C GLU A 6 0.17 -8.37 -4.55
N GLU A 7 0.73 -9.40 -3.89
CA GLU A 7 0.37 -9.81 -2.52
C GLU A 7 0.53 -8.67 -1.48
N LEU A 8 1.36 -7.67 -1.77
CA LEU A 8 1.57 -6.50 -0.92
C LEU A 8 0.64 -5.33 -1.24
N ILE A 9 -0.15 -5.40 -2.31
CA ILE A 9 -1.09 -4.35 -2.66
C ILE A 9 -2.38 -4.57 -1.88
N ALA A 10 -2.64 -3.72 -0.89
CA ALA A 10 -3.79 -3.84 -0.02
C ALA A 10 -5.11 -3.62 -0.79
N PRO A 11 -6.23 -4.16 -0.31
CA PRO A 11 -7.55 -3.93 -0.92
C PRO A 11 -7.96 -2.45 -1.06
N CYS A 12 -7.39 -1.58 -0.23
CA CYS A 12 -7.62 -0.14 -0.28
C CYS A 12 -6.69 0.62 -1.25
N GLY A 13 -5.84 -0.06 -2.03
CA GLY A 13 -4.87 0.56 -2.95
C GLY A 13 -3.51 0.89 -2.34
N MET A 14 -3.29 0.60 -1.06
CA MET A 14 -1.98 0.83 -0.42
C MET A 14 -0.97 -0.20 -0.89
N ASN A 15 0.16 0.23 -1.45
CA ASN A 15 1.31 -0.62 -1.64
C ASN A 15 2.06 -0.82 -0.32
N CYS A 16 1.81 -1.95 0.34
CA CYS A 16 2.37 -2.23 1.67
C CYS A 16 3.90 -2.31 1.66
N ARG A 17 4.54 -2.55 0.50
CA ARG A 17 6.01 -2.56 0.39
C ARG A 17 6.64 -1.23 0.81
N LEU A 18 5.90 -0.13 0.67
CA LEU A 18 6.32 1.22 1.02
C LEU A 18 6.10 1.56 2.50
N CYS A 19 5.40 0.70 3.24
CA CYS A 19 5.08 0.94 4.63
C CYS A 19 6.29 0.68 5.54
N LEU A 20 6.53 1.57 6.52
CA LEU A 20 7.58 1.37 7.51
C LEU A 20 7.42 0.05 8.27
N GLY A 21 6.16 -0.35 8.52
CA GLY A 21 5.86 -1.63 9.14
C GLY A 21 6.35 -2.82 8.32
N ASN A 22 6.36 -2.74 6.99
CA ASN A 22 6.89 -3.78 6.10
C ASN A 22 8.41 -3.70 5.94
N GLN A 23 8.98 -2.49 5.96
CA GLN A 23 10.41 -2.26 5.74
C GLN A 23 11.29 -2.37 7.00
N ARG A 24 10.71 -2.53 8.19
CA ARG A 24 11.49 -2.71 9.43
C ARG A 24 12.26 -4.03 9.43
N GLU A 25 13.41 -4.06 10.10
CA GLU A 25 14.29 -5.24 10.14
C GLU A 25 13.68 -6.41 10.93
N LYS A 26 13.07 -6.12 12.10
CA LYS A 26 12.48 -7.13 12.99
C LYS A 26 10.97 -7.07 12.98
N ASN A 27 10.33 -8.23 13.07
CA ASN A 27 8.88 -8.39 13.14
C ASN A 27 8.12 -7.75 11.95
N HIS A 28 8.71 -7.72 10.76
CA HIS A 28 8.14 -6.96 9.65
C HIS A 28 6.73 -7.39 9.22
N CYS A 29 5.85 -6.41 8.99
CA CYS A 29 4.49 -6.62 8.54
C CYS A 29 4.46 -7.21 7.14
N LYS A 30 3.82 -8.36 6.98
CA LYS A 30 3.72 -9.11 5.72
C LYS A 30 2.66 -8.57 4.75
N GLY A 31 2.15 -7.37 4.98
CA GLY A 31 1.13 -6.74 4.14
C GLY A 31 -0.31 -7.02 4.58
N CYS A 32 -1.25 -6.23 4.05
CA CYS A 32 -2.64 -6.28 4.51
C CYS A 32 -3.40 -7.53 4.03
N ARG A 33 -3.00 -8.17 2.93
CA ARG A 33 -3.61 -9.40 2.43
C ARG A 33 -3.13 -10.67 3.15
N ASN A 34 -2.01 -10.62 3.88
CA ASN A 34 -1.54 -11.77 4.63
C ASN A 34 -2.42 -12.00 5.87
N GLU A 35 -3.19 -13.10 5.89
CA GLU A 35 -4.06 -13.44 7.03
C GLU A 35 -3.39 -14.34 8.07
N ILE A 36 -2.39 -15.11 7.64
CA ILE A 36 -1.81 -16.26 8.36
C ILE A 36 -0.92 -15.84 9.53
N ASP A 37 -0.14 -14.75 9.43
CA ASP A 37 0.75 -14.34 10.53
C ASP A 37 0.29 -13.04 11.22
N ILE A 38 -0.40 -13.21 12.35
CA ILE A 38 -0.89 -12.10 13.17
C ILE A 38 0.24 -11.42 13.95
N ARG A 39 1.33 -12.12 14.27
CA ARG A 39 2.42 -11.63 15.14
C ARG A 39 3.12 -10.41 14.57
N TYR A 40 3.12 -10.29 13.25
CA TYR A 40 3.87 -9.26 12.56
C TYR A 40 3.00 -8.11 12.02
N LYS A 41 1.68 -8.18 12.22
CA LYS A 41 0.74 -7.12 11.84
C LYS A 41 0.82 -5.95 12.81
N THR A 42 0.56 -4.75 12.31
CA THR A 42 0.33 -3.59 13.19
C THR A 42 -1.08 -3.68 13.76
N LYS A 43 -1.29 -3.26 15.03
CA LYS A 43 -2.63 -3.22 15.65
C LYS A 43 -3.66 -2.54 14.73
N GLY A 44 -3.28 -1.42 14.11
CA GLY A 44 -4.13 -0.68 13.18
C GLY A 44 -4.48 -1.45 11.89
N SER A 45 -3.58 -2.29 11.38
CA SER A 45 -3.88 -3.13 10.21
C SER A 45 -4.81 -4.31 10.52
N VAL A 46 -4.75 -4.86 11.74
CA VAL A 46 -5.61 -5.99 12.16
C VAL A 46 -7.06 -5.53 12.30
N SER A 47 -7.29 -4.42 13.00
CA SER A 47 -8.63 -3.87 13.24
C SER A 47 -9.12 -2.93 12.12
N CYS A 48 -8.41 -2.85 10.99
CA CYS A 48 -8.73 -1.93 9.91
C CYS A 48 -10.12 -2.24 9.33
N ILE A 49 -11.04 -1.30 9.49
CA ILE A 49 -12.43 -1.43 9.03
C ILE A 49 -12.53 -1.55 7.51
N ILE A 50 -11.61 -0.93 6.76
CA ILE A 50 -11.59 -1.03 5.29
C ILE A 50 -11.14 -2.42 4.88
N LYS A 51 -10.02 -2.92 5.42
CA LYS A 51 -9.54 -4.29 5.16
C LYS A 51 -10.62 -5.33 5.45
N ASN A 52 -11.33 -5.16 6.56
CA ASN A 52 -12.35 -6.11 7.03
C ASN A 52 -13.75 -5.84 6.42
N CYS A 53 -13.86 -4.99 5.39
CA CYS A 53 -15.13 -4.69 4.76
C CYS A 53 -15.70 -5.94 4.06
N SER A 54 -16.96 -6.27 4.32
CA SER A 54 -17.63 -7.45 3.75
C SER A 54 -17.66 -7.44 2.23
N VAL A 55 -17.90 -6.28 1.60
CA VAL A 55 -17.93 -6.14 0.14
C VAL A 55 -16.62 -6.56 -0.50
N ILE A 56 -15.48 -6.19 0.09
CA ILE A 56 -14.15 -6.58 -0.40
C ILE A 56 -13.93 -8.09 -0.29
N LYS A 57 -14.50 -8.73 0.73
CA LYS A 57 -14.34 -10.18 0.95
C LYS A 57 -15.19 -11.02 -0.02
N SER A 58 -16.23 -10.44 -0.61
CA SER A 58 -17.15 -11.12 -1.51
C SER A 58 -16.98 -10.73 -2.97
N ASN A 59 -16.29 -9.63 -3.27
CA ASN A 59 -16.11 -9.14 -4.63
C ASN A 59 -14.94 -9.83 -5.33
N GLU A 60 -14.97 -9.87 -6.67
CA GLU A 60 -14.04 -10.69 -7.45
C GLU A 60 -12.63 -10.11 -7.47
N SER A 61 -12.52 -8.78 -7.60
CA SER A 61 -11.24 -8.09 -7.62
C SER A 61 -10.51 -8.11 -6.28
N GLY A 62 -11.22 -8.31 -5.17
CA GLY A 62 -10.68 -8.16 -3.82
C GLY A 62 -10.18 -6.73 -3.54
N PHE A 63 -10.70 -5.71 -4.25
CA PHE A 63 -10.34 -4.30 -4.11
C PHE A 63 -11.56 -3.43 -3.80
N CYS A 64 -11.34 -2.25 -3.23
CA CYS A 64 -12.41 -1.32 -2.88
C CYS A 64 -13.18 -0.74 -4.08
N PHE A 65 -12.61 -0.74 -5.29
CA PHE A 65 -13.24 -0.10 -6.46
C PHE A 65 -14.45 -0.87 -6.98
N GLU A 66 -14.61 -2.13 -6.60
CA GLU A 66 -15.77 -2.97 -6.91
C GLU A 66 -16.76 -2.90 -5.73
N CYS A 67 -17.40 -1.74 -5.59
CA CYS A 67 -18.38 -1.45 -4.55
C CYS A 67 -19.29 -0.30 -4.99
N ASP A 68 -20.61 -0.45 -4.86
CA ASP A 68 -21.59 0.58 -5.26
C ASP A 68 -21.42 1.92 -4.51
N LYS A 69 -20.78 1.87 -3.34
CA LYS A 69 -20.49 3.06 -2.53
C LYS A 69 -19.12 3.66 -2.83
N TYR A 70 -18.41 3.18 -3.85
CA TYR A 70 -17.07 3.66 -4.19
C TYR A 70 -17.11 5.06 -4.82
N PRO A 71 -16.21 5.98 -4.43
CA PRO A 71 -15.35 5.91 -3.24
C PRO A 71 -16.14 6.19 -1.96
N CYS A 72 -16.09 5.27 -0.99
CA CYS A 72 -16.88 5.39 0.23
C CYS A 72 -16.22 6.37 1.23
N ARG A 73 -17.00 6.85 2.21
CA ARG A 73 -16.51 7.81 3.23
C ARG A 73 -15.22 7.35 3.92
N ARG A 74 -15.13 6.05 4.27
CA ARG A 74 -13.96 5.47 4.95
C ARG A 74 -12.71 5.55 4.09
N LEU A 75 -12.84 5.21 2.79
CA LEU A 75 -11.74 5.26 1.85
C LEU A 75 -11.29 6.70 1.57
N LYS A 76 -12.24 7.63 1.37
CA LYS A 76 -11.93 9.08 1.20
C LYS A 76 -11.15 9.65 2.40
N GLN A 77 -11.49 9.23 3.62
CA GLN A 77 -10.77 9.66 4.83
C GLN A 77 -9.35 9.09 4.90
N LEU A 78 -9.18 7.80 4.57
CA LEU A 78 -7.85 7.17 4.47
C LEU A 78 -7.00 7.88 3.42
N ASP A 79 -7.55 8.09 2.23
CA ASP A 79 -6.91 8.76 1.10
C ASP A 79 -6.46 10.18 1.47
N LYS A 80 -7.35 11.01 2.02
CA LYS A 80 -7.02 12.37 2.46
C LYS A 80 -5.84 12.37 3.41
N ARG A 81 -5.84 11.48 4.41
CA ARG A 81 -4.73 11.36 5.37
C ARG A 81 -3.42 11.00 4.66
N TYR A 82 -3.42 10.02 3.77
CA TYR A 82 -2.20 9.59 3.08
C TYR A 82 -1.67 10.64 2.11
N ARG A 83 -2.54 11.34 1.37
CA ARG A 83 -2.11 12.45 0.50
C ARG A 83 -1.47 13.57 1.30
N THR A 84 -2.09 13.96 2.42
CA THR A 84 -1.59 15.08 3.24
C THR A 84 -0.32 14.75 4.01
N LYS A 85 -0.06 13.49 4.36
CA LYS A 85 1.08 13.10 5.21
C LYS A 85 2.22 12.43 4.45
N TYR A 86 1.90 11.74 3.36
CA TYR A 86 2.80 10.78 2.71
C TYR A 86 2.81 10.92 1.17
N HIS A 87 2.15 11.96 0.63
CA HIS A 87 2.14 12.26 -0.81
C HIS A 87 1.73 11.08 -1.70
N MET A 88 0.85 10.21 -1.18
CA MET A 88 0.33 9.04 -1.88
C MET A 88 -1.20 9.03 -1.78
N SER A 89 -1.86 8.68 -2.88
CA SER A 89 -3.32 8.53 -2.92
C SER A 89 -3.74 7.07 -3.05
N MET A 90 -4.69 6.68 -2.20
CA MET A 90 -5.34 5.37 -2.31
C MET A 90 -6.28 5.33 -3.51
N LEU A 91 -6.95 6.46 -3.79
CA LEU A 91 -7.89 6.57 -4.89
C LEU A 91 -7.18 6.53 -6.24
N GLU A 92 -6.09 7.28 -6.40
CA GLU A 92 -5.28 7.22 -7.63
C GLU A 92 -4.73 5.81 -7.86
N ASN A 93 -4.21 5.15 -6.80
CA ASN A 93 -3.71 3.78 -6.92
C ASN A 93 -4.81 2.81 -7.35
N LEU A 94 -6.00 2.89 -6.74
CA LEU A 94 -7.13 2.03 -7.12
C LEU A 94 -7.62 2.31 -8.54
N GLU A 95 -7.63 3.56 -8.97
CA GLU A 95 -8.01 3.93 -10.35
C GLU A 95 -7.00 3.38 -11.35
N GLN A 96 -5.69 3.47 -11.05
CA GLN A 96 -4.64 2.89 -11.89
C GLN A 96 -4.78 1.37 -12.03
N ILE A 97 -5.03 0.67 -10.91
CA ILE A 97 -5.25 -0.79 -10.93
C ILE A 97 -6.50 -1.14 -11.75
N LYS A 98 -7.59 -0.37 -11.58
CA LYS A 98 -8.85 -0.60 -12.30
C LYS A 98 -8.71 -0.37 -13.81
N GLN A 99 -8.02 0.70 -14.22
CA GLN A 99 -7.91 1.08 -15.62
C GLN A 99 -6.86 0.28 -16.38
N TYR A 100 -5.71 -0.01 -15.75
CA TYR A 100 -4.53 -0.53 -16.44
C TYR A 100 -4.04 -1.88 -15.88
N GLY A 101 -4.71 -2.42 -14.86
CA GLY A 101 -4.35 -3.68 -14.23
C GLY A 101 -3.20 -3.56 -13.21
N ILE A 102 -3.07 -4.62 -12.40
CA ILE A 102 -2.13 -4.67 -11.28
C ILE A 102 -0.67 -4.65 -11.74
N ASP A 103 -0.33 -5.31 -12.85
CA ASP A 103 1.05 -5.35 -13.36
C ASP A 103 1.54 -3.97 -13.82
N SER A 104 0.66 -3.21 -14.48
CA SER A 104 0.96 -1.82 -14.87
C SER A 104 1.19 -0.95 -13.64
N PHE A 105 0.32 -1.07 -12.65
CA PHE A 105 0.46 -0.37 -11.38
C PHE A 105 1.78 -0.71 -10.67
N LEU A 106 2.16 -1.99 -10.60
CA LEU A 106 3.41 -2.42 -9.96
C LEU A 106 4.65 -1.84 -10.64
N ARG A 107 4.69 -1.84 -11.99
CA ARG A 107 5.79 -1.21 -12.74
C ARG A 107 5.89 0.29 -12.47
N ASN A 108 4.75 0.98 -12.45
CA ASN A 108 4.70 2.41 -12.16
C ASN A 108 5.17 2.72 -10.73
N GLU A 109 4.74 1.91 -9.76
CA GLU A 109 5.17 2.07 -8.37
C GLU A 109 6.66 1.75 -8.19
N GLU A 110 7.20 0.74 -8.86
CA GLU A 110 8.63 0.41 -8.80
C GLU A 110 9.47 1.58 -9.32
N ASN A 111 9.09 2.17 -10.45
CA ASN A 111 9.75 3.36 -10.98
C ASN A 111 9.62 4.56 -10.03
N LYS A 112 8.42 4.83 -9.52
CA LYS A 112 8.13 6.00 -8.68
C LYS A 112 8.85 5.96 -7.34
N TRP A 113 8.98 4.79 -6.73
CA TRP A 113 9.45 4.64 -5.35
C TRP A 113 10.85 4.05 -5.25
N THR A 114 11.59 3.94 -6.34
CA THR A 114 13.00 3.52 -6.30
C THR A 114 13.89 4.71 -5.93
N CYS A 115 14.75 4.50 -4.93
CA CYS A 115 15.78 5.45 -4.56
C CYS A 115 16.77 5.60 -5.72
N LYS A 116 16.92 6.81 -6.24
CA LYS A 116 17.82 7.12 -7.37
C LYS A 116 19.30 6.83 -7.07
N GLU A 117 19.72 6.92 -5.81
CA GLU A 117 21.11 6.70 -5.40
C GLU A 117 21.50 5.23 -5.26
N CYS A 118 20.62 4.40 -4.68
CA CYS A 118 20.98 3.02 -4.31
C CYS A 118 20.04 1.95 -4.87
N GLY A 119 19.04 2.32 -5.67
CA GLY A 119 18.10 1.39 -6.29
C GLY A 119 17.14 0.68 -5.33
N ASN A 120 17.17 0.99 -4.03
CA ASN A 120 16.25 0.38 -3.07
C ASN A 120 14.88 1.08 -3.05
N ILE A 121 13.84 0.32 -2.78
CA ILE A 121 12.49 0.86 -2.60
C ILE A 121 12.43 1.74 -1.34
N VAL A 122 12.00 2.99 -1.51
CA VAL A 122 11.90 3.95 -0.41
C VAL A 122 10.68 3.72 0.47
N CYS A 123 10.72 4.27 1.68
CA CYS A 123 9.61 4.20 2.63
C CYS A 123 8.75 5.46 2.52
N VAL A 124 7.44 5.30 2.32
CA VAL A 124 6.50 6.43 2.21
C VAL A 124 6.39 7.25 3.52
N HIS A 125 6.86 6.71 4.64
CA HIS A 125 6.78 7.34 5.96
C HIS A 125 8.05 8.11 6.35
N ARG A 126 9.01 8.26 5.43
CA ARG A 126 10.31 8.90 5.68
C ARG A 126 10.68 9.78 4.49
N ALA A 127 11.28 10.93 4.79
CA ALA A 127 11.83 11.83 3.79
C ALA A 127 13.23 11.40 3.29
N PHE A 128 13.72 10.22 3.69
CA PHE A 128 15.02 9.69 3.31
C PHE A 128 14.96 8.18 3.09
N CYS A 129 15.88 7.67 2.26
CA CYS A 129 16.03 6.24 2.00
C CYS A 129 16.50 5.51 3.27
N LEU A 130 15.78 4.45 3.68
CA LEU A 130 16.14 3.69 4.86
C LEU A 130 17.50 2.97 4.75
N ILE A 131 17.98 2.75 3.52
CA ILE A 131 19.24 2.05 3.23
C ILE A 131 20.41 3.02 3.16
N CYS A 132 20.46 3.90 2.15
CA CYS A 132 21.60 4.80 1.92
C CYS A 132 21.51 6.16 2.65
N LYS A 133 20.39 6.44 3.33
CA LYS A 133 20.11 7.68 4.08
C LYS A 133 20.03 8.96 3.25
N THR A 134 20.13 8.89 1.93
CA THR A 134 19.88 10.04 1.04
C THR A 134 18.43 10.53 1.18
N TYR A 135 18.25 11.85 1.27
CA TYR A 135 16.93 12.47 1.25
C TYR A 135 16.25 12.22 -0.10
N ILE A 136 14.94 11.99 -0.03
CA ILE A 136 14.11 11.71 -1.20
C ILE A 136 13.41 13.04 -1.53
N GLU A 137 13.82 13.62 -2.65
CA GLU A 137 13.16 14.80 -3.25
C GLU A 137 11.86 14.42 -3.95
#